data_AF-A0A7J3QWG7-F1
#
_entry.id   AF-A0A7J3QWG7-F1
#
_cell.length_a   1.000
_cell.length_b   1.000
_cell.length_c   1.000
_cell.angle_alpha   90.00
_cell.angle_beta   90.00
_cell.angle_gamma   90.00
#
_symmetry.space_group_name_H-M   'P 1'
#
loop_
_entity.id
_entity.type
_entity.pdbx_description
1 polymer ?
#
loop_
_entity_poly.entity_id
_entity_poly.type
_entity_poly.pdbx_seq_one_letter_code
_entity_poly.pdbx_strand_id
1 'polypeptide(L)' 'MDSVVCTVCKRRSAFFFRQYSGEMLCKGCFVKSIESKVRATIAKYKMFDFDDRIAVAVSGGKDSVSLLHILAKIERD' A
#
# COMPACT_ATOMS: atom_id res chain seq x y z
N MET A 1 -14.43 15.41 21.50
CA MET A 1 -13.07 14.93 21.15
C MET A 1 -12.94 15.07 19.65
N ASP A 2 -12.26 16.10 19.18
CA ASP A 2 -12.15 16.35 17.74
C ASP A 2 -11.35 15.23 17.09
N SER A 3 -12.00 14.46 16.22
CA SER A 3 -11.34 13.40 15.46
C SER A 3 -10.38 14.04 14.47
N VAL A 4 -9.08 13.70 14.56
CA VAL A 4 -8.09 14.20 13.60
C VAL A 4 -8.48 13.75 12.19
N VAL A 5 -8.54 14.69 11.24
CA VAL A 5 -8.93 14.41 9.84
C VAL A 5 -7.70 14.00 9.03
N CYS A 6 -7.91 13.11 8.06
CA CYS A 6 -6.85 12.70 7.14
C CYS A 6 -6.31 13.88 6.32
N THR A 7 -4.99 14.08 6.34
CA THR A 7 -4.31 15.17 5.63
C THR A 7 -4.37 15.03 4.11
N VAL A 8 -4.46 13.79 3.60
CA VAL A 8 -4.48 13.49 2.16
C VAL A 8 -5.84 13.72 1.54
N CYS A 9 -6.91 13.09 2.06
CA CYS A 9 -8.25 13.24 1.47
C CYS A 9 -9.10 14.34 2.09
N LYS A 10 -8.68 14.92 3.23
CA LYS A 10 -9.36 16.01 3.96
C LYS A 10 -10.85 15.74 4.27
N ARG A 11 -11.28 14.47 4.27
CA ARG A 11 -12.69 14.07 4.39
C ARG A 11 -12.98 13.04 5.47
N ARG A 12 -12.08 12.06 5.66
CA ARG A 12 -12.29 10.93 6.59
C ARG A 12 -11.43 11.11 7.83
N SER A 13 -11.84 10.53 8.96
CA SER A 13 -11.02 10.48 10.17
C SER A 13 -9.72 9.72 9.91
N ALA A 14 -8.63 10.29 10.41
CA ALA A 14 -7.34 9.65 10.43
C ALA A 14 -7.30 8.59 11.54
N PHE A 15 -6.58 7.51 11.28
CA PHE A 15 -6.32 6.44 12.26
C PHE A 15 -4.82 6.17 12.43
N PHE A 16 -4.00 6.68 11.52
CA PHE A 16 -2.57 6.41 11.48
C PHE A 16 -1.78 7.71 11.26
N PHE A 17 -0.81 7.98 12.13
CA PHE A 17 0.16 9.05 11.96
C PHE A 17 1.46 8.49 11.39
N ARG A 18 1.90 9.04 10.27
CA ARG A 18 3.13 8.64 9.59
C ARG A 18 4.25 9.61 9.94
N GLN A 19 5.07 9.23 10.92
CA GLN A 19 6.09 10.09 11.51
C GLN A 19 7.05 10.72 10.49
N TYR A 20 7.57 9.93 9.54
CA TYR A 20 8.60 10.42 8.61
C TYR A 20 8.08 11.44 7.57
N SER A 21 6.77 11.53 7.35
CA SER A 21 6.16 12.50 6.41
C SER A 21 5.22 13.50 7.07
N GLY A 22 4.88 13.29 8.34
CA GLY A 22 3.89 14.10 9.05
C GLY A 22 2.44 13.87 8.61
N GLU A 23 2.16 12.85 7.77
CA GLU A 23 0.82 12.61 7.25
C GLU A 23 -0.09 11.94 8.30
N MET A 24 -1.32 12.45 8.45
CA MET A 24 -2.41 11.77 9.14
C MET A 24 -3.26 11.05 8.10
N LEU A 25 -3.33 9.72 8.16
CA LEU A 25 -3.96 8.90 7.13
C LEU A 25 -5.24 8.24 7.64
N CYS A 26 -6.32 8.34 6.86
CA CYS A 26 -7.48 7.46 7.01
C CYS A 26 -7.17 6.06 6.44
N LYS A 27 -7.96 5.05 6.78
CA LYS A 27 -7.74 3.65 6.34
C LYS A 27 -7.56 3.52 4.83
N GLY A 28 -8.43 4.16 4.04
CA GLY A 28 -8.35 4.11 2.58
C GLY A 28 -7.11 4.79 2.00
N CYS A 29 -6.72 5.96 2.53
CA CYS A 29 -5.52 6.66 2.06
C CYS A 29 -4.24 5.93 2.48
N PHE A 30 -4.24 5.31 3.67
CA PHE A 30 -3.14 4.46 4.11
C PHE A 30 -2.94 3.28 3.15
N VAL A 31 -3.97 2.47 2.92
CA VAL A 31 -3.89 1.29 2.03
C VAL A 31 -3.43 1.69 0.63
N LYS A 32 -4.07 2.71 0.03
CA LYS A 32 -3.66 3.23 -1.28
C LYS A 32 -2.20 3.68 -1.30
N SER A 33 -1.73 4.37 -0.26
CA SER A 33 -0.34 4.83 -0.22
C SER A 33 0.68 3.69 -0.15
N ILE A 34 0.31 2.54 0.45
CA ILE A 34 1.17 1.36 0.47
C ILE A 34 1.18 0.70 -0.91
N GLU A 35 0.01 0.51 -1.53
CA GLU A 35 -0.11 -0.04 -2.89
C GLU A 35 0.67 0.79 -3.92
N SER A 36 0.53 2.12 -3.87
CA SER A 36 1.28 3.03 -4.75
C SER A 36 2.79 2.94 -4.56
N LYS A 37 3.26 2.75 -3.32
CA LYS A 37 4.69 2.55 -3.05
C LYS A 37 5.21 1.23 -3.61
N VAL A 38 4.43 0.16 -3.50
CA VAL A 38 4.80 -1.14 -4.08
C VAL A 38 4.92 -1.01 -5.60
N ARG A 39 3.91 -0.42 -6.27
CA ARG A 39 3.96 -0.14 -7.71
C ARG A 39 5.18 0.71 -8.10
N ALA A 40 5.45 1.78 -7.35
CA ALA A 40 6.60 2.66 -7.61
C ALA A 40 7.94 1.92 -7.45
N THR A 41 8.07 1.04 -6.45
CA THR A 41 9.27 0.21 -6.26
C THR A 41 9.46 -0.77 -7.41
N ILE A 42 8.40 -1.51 -7.80
CA ILE A 42 8.45 -2.45 -8.93
C ILE A 42 8.93 -1.73 -10.21
N ALA A 43 8.34 -0.57 -10.52
CA ALA A 43 8.72 0.23 -11.68
C ALA A 43 10.15 0.78 -11.59
N LYS A 44 10.55 1.31 -10.42
CA LYS A 44 11.88 1.88 -10.20
C LYS A 44 12.98 0.85 -10.45
N TYR A 45 12.77 -0.39 -10.01
CA TYR A 45 13.76 -1.46 -10.12
C TYR A 45 13.52 -2.39 -11.30
N LYS A 46 12.50 -2.13 -12.14
CA LYS A 46 12.12 -2.95 -13.28
C LYS A 46 12.01 -4.44 -12.91
N MET A 47 11.25 -4.73 -11.84
CA MET A 47 11.22 -6.06 -11.25
C MET A 47 10.47 -7.10 -12.11
N PHE A 48 9.46 -6.65 -12.88
CA PHE A 48 8.58 -7.49 -13.69
C PHE A 48 8.29 -6.82 -15.04
N ASP A 49 8.00 -7.63 -16.05
CA ASP A 49 7.48 -7.25 -17.35
C ASP A 49 6.00 -7.68 -17.53
N PHE A 50 5.33 -7.16 -18.57
CA PHE A 50 3.87 -7.31 -18.75
C PHE A 50 3.35 -8.75 -18.81
N ASP A 51 4.16 -9.70 -19.27
CA ASP A 51 3.76 -11.11 -19.43
C ASP A 51 4.46 -12.04 -18.43
N ASP A 52 5.09 -11.49 -17.39
CA ASP A 52 5.75 -12.30 -16.37
C ASP A 52 4.77 -13.09 -15.53
N ARG A 53 5.10 -14.37 -15.29
CA ARG A 53 4.42 -15.18 -14.28
C ARG A 53 5.12 -15.04 -12.94
N ILE A 54 4.53 -14.27 -12.05
CA ILE A 54 5.10 -13.97 -10.74
C ILE A 54 4.80 -15.10 -9.75
N ALA A 55 5.83 -15.80 -9.28
CA ALA A 55 5.73 -16.75 -8.17
C ALA A 55 6.01 -16.06 -6.82
N VAL A 56 5.10 -16.22 -5.86
CA VAL A 56 5.23 -15.62 -4.51
C VAL A 56 5.37 -16.73 -3.47
N ALA A 57 6.48 -16.76 -2.75
CA ALA A 57 6.69 -17.68 -1.63
C ALA A 57 5.93 -17.19 -0.39
N VAL A 58 4.97 -17.98 0.09
CA VAL A 58 4.09 -17.60 1.22
C VAL A 58 4.40 -18.46 2.43
N SER A 59 4.84 -17.80 3.51
CA SER A 59 5.12 -18.43 4.80
C SER A 59 3.93 -18.43 5.77
N GLY A 60 2.84 -17.75 5.42
CA GLY A 60 1.70 -17.49 6.32
C GLY A 60 1.90 -16.27 7.24
N GLY A 61 3.08 -15.64 7.21
CA GLY A 61 3.36 -14.41 7.93
C GLY A 61 2.68 -13.18 7.33
N LYS A 62 2.51 -12.13 8.14
CA LYS A 62 1.90 -10.86 7.72
C LYS A 62 2.56 -10.28 6.47
N ASP A 63 3.88 -10.40 6.34
CA ASP A 63 4.66 -9.77 5.28
C ASP A 63 4.41 -10.48 3.94
N SER A 64 4.55 -11.81 3.91
CA SER A 64 4.38 -12.61 2.69
C SER A 64 2.90 -12.65 2.22
N VAL A 65 1.95 -12.70 3.16
CA VAL A 65 0.52 -12.65 2.83
C VAL A 65 0.11 -11.26 2.35
N SER A 66 0.61 -10.18 2.96
CA SER A 66 0.31 -8.82 2.49
C SER A 66 0.89 -8.55 1.11
N LEU A 67 2.12 -9.03 0.84
CA LEU A 67 2.74 -8.93 -0.48
C LEU A 67 1.91 -9.66 -1.54
N LEU A 68 1.52 -10.92 -1.27
CA LEU A 68 0.65 -11.68 -2.17
C LEU A 68 -0.65 -10.92 -2.46
N HIS A 69 -1.31 -10.39 -1.43
CA HIS A 69 -2.56 -9.65 -1.59
C HIS A 69 -2.39 -8.42 -2.47
N ILE A 70 -1.34 -7.63 -2.25
CA ILE A 70 -1.07 -6.42 -3.04
C ILE A 70 -0.74 -6.77 -4.49
N LEU A 71 0.14 -7.75 -4.74
CA LEU A 71 0.50 -8.17 -6.09
C LEU A 71 -0.71 -8.74 -6.84
N ALA A 72 -1.51 -9.59 -6.19
CA ALA A 72 -2.73 -10.14 -6.80
C ALA A 72 -3.77 -9.07 -7.15
N LYS A 73 -3.77 -7.93 -6.44
CA LYS A 73 -4.60 -6.78 -6.78
C LYS A 73 -4.02 -6.00 -7.95
N ILE A 74 -2.69 -5.81 -7.97
CA ILE A 74 -1.98 -5.13 -9.06
C ILE A 74 -2.21 -5.81 -10.41
N GLU A 75 -2.14 -7.14 -10.45
CA GLU A 75 -2.33 -7.97 -11.66
C GLU A 75 -3.78 -7.98 -12.19
N ARG A 76 -4.76 -7.53 -11.39
CA ARG A 76 -6.18 -7.50 -11.79
C ARG A 76 -6.66 -6.12 -12.24
N ASP A 77 -5.88 -5.08 -11.94
CA ASP A 77 -6.17 -3.68 -12.31
C ASP A 77 -5.73 -3.41 -13.75
#